data_AF-A0A7U9PZV8-F1
#
_entry.id   AF-A0A7U9PZV8-F1
#
_cell.length_a   1.000
_cell.length_b   1.000
_cell.length_c   1.000
_cell.angle_alpha   90.00
_cell.angle_beta   90.00
_cell.angle_gamma   90.00
#
_symmetry.space_group_name_H-M   'P 1'
#
loop_
_entity.id
_entity.type
_entity.pdbx_description
1 polymer ?
#
loop_
_entity_poly.entity_id
_entity_poly.type
_entity_poly.pdbx_seq_one_letter_code
_entity_poly.pdbx_strand_id
1 'polypeptide(L)'
;MTRTFDVDHVVLDIEGTTSATDFVVGELYPYARKRFGRLLTERAAEPEVRRAVGQIRAMLDEPAADAARIERALGAWLDEDRKATPLKTLQGIAWAEGFASGELVSHFYPDVLPRLREWHAAGVRLHVYSSGSVAAQRAWFGHSPEGDLRPLAGEFYDTENAGPKLVAASYEAIAAGLGAAPGRVLFLSDRPGELDAARAAGWHTAGVRRPGEPYYESGVGDHPEVASFAELEIRTGAGADAAAPDGPVVGADEVRRAGARLAAEAARFAGFGWMRGTSGNLSVVLARDPLRLAVTASGRDKGELTEDDVVLVDGRGAAVAGTAGPVAGAGKPSAEAGLHARVVRLTGAGAVVHVHTLAAVAMGRRRPGGIVFRDLEMLKGLGVPAEGTTVRLPVIANSQDMDVLGDRLAEAREPRMPAVVVAGHGLYVWGEDLPQARHHAEVVQWLLELEVASGRE
;
A
#
# COMPACT_ATOMS: atom_id res chain seq x y z
N MET A 1 15.82 27.63 -11.72
CA MET A 1 14.99 27.69 -12.97
C MET A 1 14.10 26.47 -12.92
N THR A 2 12.79 26.60 -13.05
CA THR A 2 11.91 25.41 -12.95
C THR A 2 12.14 24.46 -14.12
N ARG A 3 12.37 23.18 -13.82
CA ARG A 3 12.52 22.08 -14.78
C ARG A 3 11.20 21.31 -14.83
N THR A 4 10.62 21.23 -16.01
CA THR A 4 9.35 20.53 -16.23
C THR A 4 9.60 19.16 -16.86
N PHE A 5 8.93 18.13 -16.34
CA PHE A 5 8.97 16.77 -16.88
C PHE A 5 7.56 16.25 -17.10
N ASP A 6 7.32 15.68 -18.28
CA ASP A 6 6.07 15.00 -18.61
C ASP A 6 6.21 13.50 -18.29
N VAL A 7 5.88 13.08 -17.06
CA VAL A 7 6.09 11.71 -16.57
C VAL A 7 4.95 11.25 -15.65
N ASP A 8 4.80 9.93 -15.49
CA ASP A 8 3.81 9.33 -14.59
C ASP A 8 4.45 8.72 -13.33
N HIS A 9 5.75 8.43 -13.39
CA HIS A 9 6.52 7.84 -12.31
C HIS A 9 7.73 8.70 -11.98
N VAL A 10 8.02 8.84 -10.68
CA VAL A 10 9.26 9.40 -10.16
C VAL A 10 9.93 8.34 -9.29
N VAL A 11 11.16 7.99 -9.65
CA VAL A 11 12.01 7.07 -8.88
C VAL A 11 13.08 7.88 -8.17
N LEU A 12 13.16 7.70 -6.85
CA LEU A 12 13.97 8.50 -5.94
C LEU A 12 15.19 7.68 -5.50
N ASP A 13 16.37 8.25 -5.66
CA ASP A 13 17.50 7.89 -4.82
C ASP A 13 17.35 8.48 -3.40
N ILE A 14 18.11 7.96 -2.43
CA ILE A 14 18.05 8.40 -1.03
C ILE A 14 19.20 9.35 -0.68
N GLU A 15 20.43 8.81 -0.65
CA GLU A 15 21.65 9.53 -0.24
C GLU A 15 21.95 10.65 -1.25
N GLY A 16 22.27 11.85 -0.76
CA GLY A 16 22.47 13.06 -1.57
C GLY A 16 21.22 13.63 -2.25
N THR A 17 20.12 12.88 -2.29
CA THR A 17 18.93 13.20 -3.10
C THR A 17 17.75 13.61 -2.23
N THR A 18 17.17 12.67 -1.47
CA THR A 18 16.11 12.96 -0.48
C THR A 18 16.68 13.26 0.89
N SER A 19 17.90 12.79 1.16
CA SER A 19 18.49 12.72 2.49
C SER A 19 20.00 12.98 2.43
N ALA A 20 20.57 13.61 3.46
CA ALA A 20 22.01 13.89 3.50
C ALA A 20 22.83 12.62 3.68
N THR A 21 23.89 12.46 2.87
CA THR A 21 24.83 11.34 3.01
C THR A 21 25.51 11.37 4.38
N ASP A 22 25.83 12.58 4.86
CA ASP A 22 26.43 12.81 6.17
C ASP A 22 25.53 12.36 7.33
N PHE A 23 24.21 12.27 7.16
CA PHE A 23 23.35 11.72 8.20
C PHE A 23 23.56 10.21 8.36
N VAL A 24 23.76 9.48 7.26
CA VAL A 24 24.02 8.03 7.31
C VAL A 24 25.33 7.77 8.05
N VAL A 25 26.38 8.54 7.75
CA VAL A 25 27.68 8.38 8.41
C VAL A 25 27.69 8.99 9.82
N GLY A 26 27.04 10.13 10.02
CA GLY A 26 27.06 10.90 11.26
C GLY A 26 26.12 10.42 12.36
N GLU A 27 25.02 9.77 12.00
CA GLU A 27 24.01 9.31 12.98
C GLU A 27 23.86 7.79 12.97
N LEU A 28 23.67 7.17 11.80
CA LEU A 28 23.43 5.72 11.73
C LEU A 28 24.66 4.90 12.12
N TYR A 29 25.87 5.31 11.73
CA TYR A 29 27.09 4.55 12.06
C TYR A 29 27.41 4.60 13.56
N PRO A 30 27.40 5.78 14.23
CA PRO A 30 27.53 5.85 15.68
C PRO A 30 26.43 5.09 16.42
N TYR A 31 25.20 5.08 15.90
CA TYR A 31 24.12 4.30 16.48
C TYR A 31 24.43 2.79 16.44
N ALA A 32 24.77 2.24 15.28
CA ALA A 32 25.12 0.83 15.14
C ALA A 32 26.33 0.45 16.01
N ARG A 33 27.36 1.31 16.04
CA ARG A 33 28.57 1.12 16.87
C ARG A 33 28.22 0.93 18.35
N LYS A 34 27.32 1.75 18.90
CA LYS A 34 26.87 1.64 20.29
C LYS A 34 26.06 0.38 20.58
N ARG A 35 25.51 -0.29 19.54
CA ARG A 35 24.62 -1.45 19.70
C ARG A 35 25.27 -2.79 19.36
N PHE A 36 26.42 -2.81 18.68
CA PHE A 36 27.12 -4.07 18.37
C PHE A 36 27.42 -4.90 19.61
N GLY A 37 27.97 -4.32 20.67
CA GLY A 37 28.25 -5.07 21.91
C GLY A 37 27.02 -5.81 22.44
N ARG A 38 25.88 -5.12 22.55
CA ARG A 38 24.60 -5.71 22.99
C ARG A 38 24.11 -6.79 22.01
N LEU A 39 24.16 -6.50 20.71
CA LEU A 39 23.72 -7.44 19.67
C LEU A 39 24.51 -8.75 19.73
N LEU A 40 25.82 -8.66 19.92
CA LEU A 40 26.75 -9.78 19.95
C LEU A 40 26.69 -10.59 21.25
N THR A 41 26.20 -10.02 22.35
CA THR A 41 26.09 -10.71 23.65
C THR A 41 24.70 -11.23 23.93
N GLU A 42 23.66 -10.41 23.72
CA GLU A 42 22.27 -10.74 24.08
C GLU A 42 21.53 -11.47 22.96
N ARG A 43 21.89 -11.20 21.70
CA ARG A 43 21.16 -11.68 20.51
C ARG A 43 21.99 -12.64 19.64
N ALA A 44 23.10 -13.17 20.19
CA ALA A 44 24.03 -14.06 19.47
C ALA A 44 23.38 -15.34 18.92
N ALA A 45 22.30 -15.81 19.56
CA ALA A 45 21.60 -17.03 19.17
C ALA A 45 20.71 -16.85 17.92
N GLU A 46 20.40 -15.60 17.54
CA GLU A 46 19.57 -15.32 16.39
C GLU A 46 20.26 -15.79 15.10
N PRO A 47 19.52 -16.42 14.16
CA PRO A 47 20.11 -17.03 12.97
C PRO A 47 20.99 -16.08 12.16
N GLU A 48 20.55 -14.83 11.99
CA GLU A 48 21.25 -13.83 11.18
C GLU A 48 22.50 -13.28 11.87
N VAL A 49 22.40 -13.00 13.18
CA VAL A 49 23.54 -12.56 14.00
C VAL A 49 24.58 -13.67 14.05
N ARG A 50 24.17 -14.92 14.29
CA ARG A 50 25.05 -16.10 14.30
C ARG A 50 25.76 -16.29 12.95
N ARG A 51 25.03 -16.14 11.85
CA ARG A 51 25.58 -16.23 10.49
C ARG A 51 26.62 -15.13 10.23
N ALA A 52 26.29 -13.88 10.55
CA ALA A 52 27.20 -12.75 10.39
C ALA A 52 28.46 -12.90 11.25
N VAL A 53 28.32 -13.34 12.52
CA VAL A 53 29.44 -13.65 13.41
C VAL A 53 30.35 -14.74 12.83
N GLY A 54 29.77 -15.81 12.26
CA GLY A 54 30.54 -16.87 11.59
C GLY A 54 31.33 -16.34 10.39
N GLN A 55 30.72 -15.47 9.57
CA GLN A 55 31.39 -14.82 8.44
C GLN A 55 32.53 -13.90 8.90
N ILE A 56 32.33 -13.13 9.98
CA ILE A 56 33.35 -12.24 10.53
C ILE A 56 34.55 -13.06 11.01
N ARG A 57 34.33 -14.14 11.76
CA ARG A 57 35.39 -15.05 12.21
C ARG A 57 36.21 -15.61 11.06
N ALA A 58 35.55 -16.01 9.97
CA ALA A 58 36.22 -16.47 8.76
C ALA A 58 37.03 -15.35 8.08
N MET A 59 36.50 -14.13 8.00
CA MET A 59 37.19 -12.98 7.40
C MET A 59 38.39 -12.50 8.23
N LEU A 60 38.38 -12.75 9.55
CA LEU A 60 39.49 -12.45 10.46
C LEU A 60 40.52 -13.58 10.54
N ASP A 61 40.21 -14.77 10.01
CA ASP A 61 40.96 -16.00 10.25
C ASP A 61 41.09 -16.35 11.75
N GLU A 62 40.04 -16.04 12.52
CA GLU A 62 40.00 -16.23 13.97
C GLU A 62 38.71 -16.99 14.39
N PRO A 63 38.66 -18.34 14.26
CA PRO A 63 37.46 -19.13 14.55
C PRO A 63 36.94 -19.02 15.99
N ALA A 64 37.83 -18.70 16.94
CA ALA A 64 37.53 -18.56 18.36
C ALA A 64 37.30 -17.11 18.81
N ALA A 65 37.24 -16.13 17.89
CA ALA A 65 37.04 -14.72 18.25
C ALA A 65 35.76 -14.53 19.08
N ASP A 66 35.92 -13.90 20.25
CA ASP A 66 34.83 -13.58 21.16
C ASP A 66 34.06 -12.31 20.72
N ALA A 67 32.96 -12.00 21.42
CA ALA A 67 32.13 -10.84 21.09
C ALA A 67 32.93 -9.52 21.11
N ALA A 68 33.84 -9.35 22.08
CA ALA A 68 34.66 -8.14 22.20
C ALA A 68 35.65 -7.98 21.03
N ARG A 69 36.26 -9.07 20.56
CA ARG A 69 37.13 -9.07 19.38
C ARG A 69 36.37 -8.74 18.10
N ILE A 70 35.18 -9.31 17.94
CA ILE A 70 34.28 -9.04 16.81
C ILE A 70 33.81 -7.59 16.82
N GLU A 71 33.40 -7.06 17.97
CA GLU A 71 33.00 -5.66 18.12
C GLU A 71 34.13 -4.69 17.73
N ARG A 72 35.36 -4.95 18.17
CA ARG A 72 36.54 -4.16 17.74
C ARG A 72 36.77 -4.22 16.23
N ALA A 73 36.60 -5.39 15.61
CA ALA A 73 36.73 -5.54 14.17
C ALA A 73 35.65 -4.77 13.41
N LEU A 74 34.40 -4.84 13.85
CA LEU A 74 33.29 -4.06 13.29
C LEU A 74 33.55 -2.55 13.44
N GLY A 75 34.08 -2.11 14.59
CA GLY A 75 34.46 -0.72 14.83
C GLY A 75 35.50 -0.22 13.83
N ALA A 76 36.58 -0.99 13.62
CA ALA A 76 37.60 -0.67 12.63
C ALA A 76 37.06 -0.68 11.20
N TRP A 77 36.21 -1.64 10.85
CA TRP A 77 35.59 -1.68 9.53
C TRP A 77 34.66 -0.50 9.25
N LEU A 78 33.97 0.02 10.29
CA LEU A 78 33.22 1.27 10.17
C LEU A 78 34.15 2.47 9.91
N ASP A 79 35.30 2.54 10.61
CA ASP A 79 36.27 3.63 10.42
C ASP A 79 36.94 3.59 9.05
N GLU A 80 37.06 2.40 8.44
CA GLU A 80 37.63 2.17 7.11
C GLU A 80 36.60 2.30 5.96
N ASP A 81 35.33 2.61 6.25
CA ASP A 81 34.21 2.51 5.29
C ASP A 81 34.18 1.17 4.52
N ARG A 82 34.47 0.08 5.24
CA ARG A 82 34.62 -1.24 4.62
C ARG A 82 33.27 -1.82 4.23
N LYS A 83 33.09 -2.10 2.94
CA LYS A 83 31.87 -2.72 2.38
C LYS A 83 31.81 -4.23 2.61
N ALA A 84 31.76 -4.67 3.86
CA ALA A 84 31.63 -6.10 4.22
C ALA A 84 30.16 -6.52 4.41
N THR A 85 29.76 -7.62 3.77
CA THR A 85 28.40 -8.20 3.92
C THR A 85 27.96 -8.41 5.38
N PRO A 86 28.75 -9.07 6.26
CA PRO A 86 28.32 -9.26 7.64
C PRO A 86 28.20 -7.96 8.44
N LEU A 87 29.01 -6.93 8.13
CA LEU A 87 28.85 -5.62 8.74
C LEU A 87 27.50 -5.00 8.39
N LYS A 88 27.14 -5.02 7.10
CA LYS A 88 25.83 -4.53 6.62
C LYS A 88 24.66 -5.27 7.26
N THR A 89 24.77 -6.59 7.43
CA THR A 89 23.74 -7.37 8.13
C THR A 89 23.54 -6.88 9.56
N LEU A 90 24.62 -6.74 10.35
CA LEU A 90 24.51 -6.31 11.74
C LEU A 90 24.07 -4.84 11.87
N GLN A 91 24.53 -3.96 10.97
CA GLN A 91 24.04 -2.59 10.86
C GLN A 91 22.53 -2.55 10.60
N GLY A 92 22.04 -3.33 9.63
CA GLY A 92 20.63 -3.41 9.29
C GLY A 92 19.75 -3.84 10.47
N ILE A 93 20.19 -4.84 11.25
CA ILE A 93 19.47 -5.27 12.47
C ILE A 93 19.44 -4.15 13.52
N ALA A 94 20.58 -3.50 13.78
CA ALA A 94 20.66 -2.42 14.75
C ALA A 94 19.79 -1.22 14.34
N TRP A 95 19.81 -0.83 13.07
CA TRP A 95 18.99 0.28 12.56
C TRP A 95 17.51 -0.04 12.58
N ALA A 96 17.11 -1.26 12.20
CA ALA A 96 15.71 -1.69 12.27
C ALA A 96 15.16 -1.59 13.70
N GLU A 97 15.95 -1.97 14.71
CA GLU A 97 15.59 -1.81 16.13
C GLU A 97 15.50 -0.33 16.53
N GLY A 98 16.47 0.49 16.11
CA GLY A 98 16.46 1.92 16.39
C GLY A 98 15.26 2.64 15.78
N PHE A 99 14.89 2.31 14.54
CA PHE A 99 13.70 2.86 13.91
C PHE A 99 12.42 2.37 14.61
N ALA A 100 12.28 1.06 14.83
CA ALA A 100 11.07 0.50 15.45
C ALA A 100 10.84 0.99 16.89
N SER A 101 11.90 1.32 17.63
CA SER A 101 11.83 1.90 18.97
C SER A 101 11.64 3.42 18.98
N GLY A 102 11.78 4.10 17.83
CA GLY A 102 11.77 5.55 17.73
C GLY A 102 13.06 6.23 18.20
N GLU A 103 14.12 5.47 18.54
CA GLU A 103 15.45 6.01 18.84
C GLU A 103 16.14 6.61 17.59
N LEU A 104 15.78 6.12 16.41
CA LEU A 104 16.18 6.67 15.12
C LEU A 104 14.98 7.28 14.41
N VAL A 105 15.19 8.47 13.88
CA VAL A 105 14.27 9.15 12.95
C VAL A 105 15.08 9.44 11.69
N SER A 106 14.55 9.05 10.54
CA SER A 106 15.21 9.27 9.25
C SER A 106 15.32 10.75 8.93
N HIS A 107 16.30 11.11 8.11
CA HIS A 107 16.47 12.48 7.65
C HIS A 107 15.86 12.67 6.26
N PHE A 108 15.16 13.78 6.05
CA PHE A 108 14.75 14.27 4.75
C PHE A 108 15.05 15.76 4.65
N TYR A 109 15.49 16.24 3.49
CA TYR A 109 15.64 17.68 3.31
C TYR A 109 14.26 18.37 3.37
N PRO A 110 14.20 19.63 3.88
CA PRO A 110 12.92 20.32 4.10
C PRO A 110 12.03 20.47 2.85
N ASP A 111 12.64 20.50 1.66
CA ASP A 111 11.93 20.66 0.40
C ASP A 111 11.35 19.36 -0.17
N VAL A 112 11.80 18.20 0.34
CA VAL A 112 11.46 16.89 -0.23
C VAL A 112 10.04 16.49 0.12
N LEU A 113 9.69 16.42 1.41
CA LEU A 113 8.40 15.89 1.85
C LEU A 113 7.19 16.67 1.31
N PRO A 114 7.21 18.02 1.29
CA PRO A 114 6.12 18.79 0.69
C PRO A 114 5.91 18.43 -0.79
N ARG A 115 6.99 18.28 -1.57
CA ARG A 115 6.92 17.97 -3.00
C ARG A 115 6.50 16.53 -3.27
N LEU A 116 6.97 15.56 -2.49
CA LEU A 116 6.51 14.17 -2.61
C LEU A 116 5.00 14.08 -2.38
N ARG A 117 4.47 14.76 -1.36
CA ARG A 117 3.02 14.78 -1.11
C ARG A 117 2.24 15.45 -2.23
N GLU A 118 2.74 16.55 -2.76
CA GLU A 118 2.10 17.25 -3.87
C GLU A 118 2.07 16.38 -5.14
N TRP A 119 3.19 15.76 -5.51
CA TRP A 119 3.25 14.85 -6.65
C TRP A 119 2.33 13.66 -6.48
N HIS A 120 2.34 13.03 -5.30
CA HIS A 120 1.45 11.92 -4.99
C HIS A 120 -0.03 12.34 -5.07
N ALA A 121 -0.39 13.51 -4.53
CA ALA A 121 -1.75 14.06 -4.63
C ALA A 121 -2.15 14.38 -6.07
N ALA A 122 -1.19 14.79 -6.90
CA ALA A 122 -1.37 15.01 -8.35
C ALA A 122 -1.39 13.70 -9.17
N GLY A 123 -1.28 12.53 -8.52
CA GLY A 123 -1.36 11.21 -9.16
C GLY A 123 -0.05 10.68 -9.72
N VAL A 124 1.09 11.32 -9.43
CA VAL A 124 2.42 10.80 -9.76
C VAL A 124 2.74 9.62 -8.84
N ARG A 125 3.20 8.51 -9.42
CA ARG A 125 3.62 7.33 -8.65
C ARG A 125 5.07 7.48 -8.22
N LEU A 126 5.32 7.42 -6.91
CA LEU A 126 6.66 7.57 -6.35
C LEU A 126 7.24 6.20 -6.01
N HIS A 127 8.50 5.97 -6.34
CA HIS A 127 9.23 4.75 -6.04
C HIS A 127 10.62 5.09 -5.51
N VAL A 128 11.30 4.12 -4.91
CA VAL A 128 12.63 4.32 -4.33
C VAL A 128 13.61 3.32 -4.93
N TYR A 129 14.81 3.77 -5.30
CA TYR A 129 15.89 2.91 -5.75
C TYR A 129 17.22 3.33 -5.09
N SER A 130 17.70 2.52 -4.16
CA SER A 130 18.90 2.79 -3.36
C SER A 130 19.77 1.55 -3.19
N SER A 131 21.05 1.71 -2.86
CA SER A 131 21.94 0.60 -2.52
C SER A 131 21.66 -0.02 -1.14
N GLY A 132 20.90 0.65 -0.28
CA GLY A 132 20.40 0.05 0.95
C GLY A 132 19.34 -1.02 0.66
N SER A 133 19.29 -2.10 1.45
CA SER A 133 18.27 -3.16 1.26
C SER A 133 16.85 -2.60 1.31
N VAL A 134 15.89 -3.22 0.61
CA VAL A 134 14.47 -2.84 0.67
C VAL A 134 13.94 -2.75 2.11
N ALA A 135 14.37 -3.65 3.00
CA ALA A 135 13.99 -3.61 4.41
C ALA A 135 14.45 -2.31 5.10
N ALA A 136 15.69 -1.89 4.85
CA ALA A 136 16.24 -0.64 5.37
C ALA A 136 15.52 0.59 4.79
N GLN A 137 15.22 0.58 3.49
CA GLN A 137 14.46 1.66 2.85
C GLN A 137 13.04 1.79 3.42
N ARG A 138 12.35 0.66 3.63
CA ARG A 138 11.02 0.66 4.24
C ARG A 138 11.05 1.14 5.69
N ALA A 139 12.10 0.79 6.46
CA ALA A 139 12.30 1.31 7.80
C ALA A 139 12.55 2.83 7.78
N TRP A 140 13.38 3.30 6.84
CA TRP A 140 13.68 4.71 6.63
C TRP A 140 12.41 5.52 6.34
N PHE A 141 11.62 5.13 5.34
CA PHE A 141 10.36 5.81 5.00
C PHE A 141 9.26 5.63 6.06
N GLY A 142 9.32 4.57 6.87
CA GLY A 142 8.35 4.34 7.95
C GLY A 142 8.53 5.23 9.17
N HIS A 143 9.71 5.81 9.35
CA HIS A 143 10.09 6.57 10.55
C HIS A 143 10.69 7.92 10.15
N SER A 144 9.93 8.71 9.37
CA SER A 144 10.32 10.08 9.02
C SER A 144 10.00 11.07 10.13
N PRO A 145 10.55 12.31 10.08
CA PRO A 145 10.23 13.37 11.03
C PRO A 145 8.73 13.72 11.04
N GLU A 146 8.02 13.38 9.98
CA GLU A 146 6.59 13.67 9.80
C GLU A 146 5.72 12.39 9.81
N GLY A 147 6.25 11.29 10.37
CA GLY A 147 5.55 10.02 10.49
C GLY A 147 5.80 9.06 9.32
N ASP A 148 4.86 8.16 9.08
CA ASP A 148 5.00 7.09 8.10
C ASP A 148 4.73 7.59 6.66
N LEU A 149 5.78 7.58 5.82
CA LEU A 149 5.73 7.99 4.42
C LEU A 149 5.58 6.82 3.45
N ARG A 150 5.56 5.56 3.93
CA ARG A 150 5.35 4.39 3.07
C ARG A 150 4.08 4.47 2.22
N PRO A 151 2.96 5.08 2.69
CA PRO A 151 1.79 5.28 1.82
C PRO A 151 2.04 6.15 0.59
N LEU A 152 3.13 6.94 0.55
CA LEU A 152 3.50 7.78 -0.60
C LEU A 152 4.38 7.03 -1.60
N ALA A 153 5.11 5.99 -1.17
CA ALA A 153 6.06 5.24 -1.98
C ALA A 153 5.47 3.88 -2.39
N GLY A 154 5.29 3.66 -3.69
CA GLY A 154 4.77 2.41 -4.23
C GLY A 154 5.77 1.26 -4.09
N GLU A 155 6.86 1.31 -4.86
CA GLU A 155 7.83 0.21 -4.93
C GLU A 155 9.21 0.64 -4.42
N PHE A 156 9.92 -0.33 -3.82
CA PHE A 156 11.26 -0.16 -3.28
C PHE A 156 12.21 -1.13 -3.99
N TYR A 157 13.28 -0.59 -4.56
CA TYR A 157 14.27 -1.32 -5.33
C TYR A 157 15.64 -1.21 -4.67
N ASP A 158 16.37 -2.32 -4.66
CA ASP A 158 17.75 -2.38 -4.22
C ASP A 158 18.63 -3.13 -5.23
N THR A 159 19.90 -3.31 -4.90
CA THR A 159 20.83 -3.99 -5.80
C THR A 159 20.59 -5.50 -5.92
N GLU A 160 19.76 -6.09 -5.07
CA GLU A 160 19.41 -7.51 -5.14
C GLU A 160 18.20 -7.74 -6.06
N ASN A 161 17.15 -6.91 -5.96
CA ASN A 161 15.93 -7.09 -6.76
C ASN A 161 15.93 -6.38 -8.12
N ALA A 162 16.66 -5.28 -8.28
CA ALA A 162 16.78 -4.54 -9.54
C ALA A 162 18.16 -4.68 -10.18
N GLY A 163 19.19 -5.05 -9.40
CA GLY A 163 20.57 -5.10 -9.86
C GLY A 163 21.35 -3.79 -9.63
N PRO A 164 22.59 -3.68 -10.13
CA PRO A 164 23.48 -2.55 -9.84
C PRO A 164 23.00 -1.19 -10.40
N LYS A 165 23.09 -0.11 -9.61
CA LYS A 165 22.65 1.24 -10.03
C LYS A 165 23.41 1.87 -11.21
N LEU A 166 24.52 1.27 -11.63
CA LEU A 166 25.36 1.81 -12.72
C LEU A 166 25.16 1.08 -14.05
N VAL A 167 24.15 0.20 -14.17
CA VAL A 167 23.88 -0.53 -15.40
C VAL A 167 22.46 -0.26 -15.89
N ALA A 168 22.33 0.03 -17.19
CA ALA A 168 21.03 0.34 -17.82
C ALA A 168 19.99 -0.78 -17.63
N ALA A 169 20.44 -2.04 -17.66
CA ALA A 169 19.58 -3.22 -17.47
C ALA A 169 18.80 -3.19 -16.14
N SER A 170 19.32 -2.56 -15.10
CA SER A 170 18.60 -2.41 -13.83
C SER A 170 17.40 -1.48 -13.94
N TYR A 171 17.54 -0.38 -14.66
CA TYR A 171 16.47 0.57 -14.94
C TYR A 171 15.44 -0.02 -15.92
N GLU A 172 15.87 -0.80 -16.89
CA GLU A 172 14.97 -1.57 -17.77
C GLU A 172 14.11 -2.55 -16.97
N ALA A 173 14.72 -3.30 -16.05
CA ALA A 173 14.02 -4.22 -15.16
C ALA A 173 13.02 -3.50 -14.25
N ILE A 174 13.40 -2.35 -13.68
CA ILE A 174 12.50 -1.52 -12.87
C ILE A 174 11.31 -1.05 -13.72
N ALA A 175 11.55 -0.46 -14.90
CA ALA A 175 10.48 0.03 -15.77
C ALA A 175 9.51 -1.08 -16.18
N ALA A 176 10.04 -2.28 -16.49
CA ALA A 176 9.24 -3.45 -16.78
C ALA A 176 8.40 -3.89 -15.57
N GLY A 177 8.99 -3.93 -14.37
CA GLY A 177 8.28 -4.24 -13.12
C GLY A 177 7.18 -3.23 -12.79
N LEU A 178 7.38 -1.96 -13.13
CA LEU A 178 6.40 -0.88 -12.99
C LEU A 178 5.30 -0.90 -14.07
N GLY A 179 5.50 -1.66 -15.16
CA GLY A 179 4.66 -1.56 -16.35
C GLY A 179 4.71 -0.18 -17.02
N ALA A 180 5.80 0.56 -16.85
CA ALA A 180 5.95 1.93 -17.30
C ALA A 180 6.73 2.00 -18.61
N ALA A 181 6.30 2.86 -19.54
CA ALA A 181 7.13 3.23 -20.67
C ALA A 181 8.36 4.02 -20.17
N PRO A 182 9.60 3.73 -20.63
CA PRO A 182 10.81 4.39 -20.12
C PRO A 182 10.74 5.92 -20.13
N GLY A 183 10.24 6.52 -21.21
CA GLY A 183 10.05 7.97 -21.33
C GLY A 183 8.93 8.56 -20.45
N ARG A 184 8.28 7.75 -19.60
CA ARG A 184 7.30 8.19 -18.59
C ARG A 184 7.80 8.02 -17.17
N VAL A 185 9.10 7.74 -16.99
CA VAL A 185 9.77 7.60 -15.70
C VAL A 185 10.84 8.67 -15.57
N LEU A 186 10.83 9.40 -14.46
CA LEU A 186 11.89 10.32 -14.06
C LEU A 186 12.70 9.70 -12.92
N PHE A 187 14.02 9.60 -13.08
CA PHE A 187 14.94 9.27 -12.00
C PHE A 187 15.61 10.51 -11.43
N LEU A 188 15.57 10.64 -10.11
CA LEU A 188 16.26 11.68 -9.35
C LEU A 188 17.41 11.03 -8.58
N SER A 189 18.63 11.49 -8.83
CA SER A 189 19.85 11.09 -8.12
C SER A 189 20.85 12.25 -8.13
N ASP A 190 21.77 12.27 -7.17
CA ASP A 190 22.90 13.18 -7.12
C ASP A 190 24.11 12.66 -7.93
N ARG A 191 24.09 11.38 -8.33
CA ARG A 191 25.26 10.72 -8.92
C ARG A 191 25.19 10.61 -10.45
N PRO A 192 26.13 11.22 -11.18
CA PRO A 192 26.15 11.22 -12.65
C PRO A 192 26.04 9.83 -13.29
N GLY A 193 26.82 8.86 -12.81
CA GLY A 193 26.85 7.52 -13.41
C GLY A 193 25.54 6.75 -13.29
N GLU A 194 24.73 7.05 -12.27
CA GLU A 194 23.40 6.44 -12.10
C GLU A 194 22.39 7.09 -13.04
N LEU A 195 22.45 8.42 -13.16
CA LEU A 195 21.67 9.17 -14.13
C LEU A 195 22.02 8.73 -15.57
N ASP A 196 23.30 8.51 -15.88
CA ASP A 196 23.74 8.03 -17.18
C ASP A 196 23.14 6.67 -17.54
N ALA A 197 23.14 5.74 -16.58
CA ALA A 197 22.55 4.42 -16.74
C ALA A 197 21.02 4.48 -16.92
N ALA A 198 20.32 5.33 -16.16
CA ALA A 198 18.89 5.56 -16.32
C ALA A 198 18.55 6.16 -17.70
N ARG A 199 19.33 7.16 -18.15
CA ARG A 199 19.15 7.79 -19.47
C ARG A 199 19.39 6.78 -20.59
N ALA A 200 20.38 5.89 -20.45
CA ALA A 200 20.65 4.82 -21.41
C ALA A 200 19.49 3.83 -21.53
N ALA A 201 18.74 3.61 -20.44
CA ALA A 201 17.50 2.83 -20.43
C ALA A 201 16.27 3.62 -20.96
N GLY A 202 16.46 4.86 -21.43
CA GLY A 202 15.41 5.70 -22.01
C GLY A 202 14.58 6.50 -21.00
N TRP A 203 15.04 6.63 -19.76
CA TRP A 203 14.33 7.39 -18.72
C TRP A 203 14.63 8.89 -18.81
N HIS A 204 13.68 9.70 -18.31
CA HIS A 204 14.00 11.06 -17.92
C HIS A 204 14.88 11.06 -16.67
N THR A 205 15.74 12.05 -16.55
CA THR A 205 16.70 12.17 -15.45
C THR A 205 16.79 13.62 -15.02
N ALA A 206 16.93 13.85 -13.71
CA ALA A 206 17.34 15.13 -13.18
C ALA A 206 18.35 14.93 -12.05
N GLY A 207 19.48 15.62 -12.18
CA GLY A 207 20.54 15.60 -11.20
C GLY A 207 20.24 16.54 -10.04
N VAL A 208 20.21 16.00 -8.83
CA VAL A 208 19.94 16.76 -7.60
C VAL A 208 21.25 17.19 -6.98
N ARG A 209 21.55 18.48 -6.97
CA ARG A 209 22.80 19.02 -6.43
C ARG A 209 22.58 19.76 -5.13
N ARG A 210 23.01 19.14 -4.04
CA ARG A 210 22.90 19.72 -2.69
C ARG A 210 24.28 20.10 -2.17
N PRO A 211 24.51 21.36 -1.73
CA PRO A 211 25.78 21.76 -1.14
C PRO A 211 26.15 20.87 0.04
N GLY A 212 27.40 20.43 0.10
CA GLY A 212 27.90 19.53 1.15
C GLY A 212 27.82 18.06 0.81
N GLU A 213 27.08 17.65 -0.23
CA GLU A 213 27.03 16.25 -0.64
C GLU A 213 28.27 15.84 -1.46
N PRO A 214 28.71 14.56 -1.40
CA PRO A 214 29.96 14.11 -2.00
C PRO A 214 30.10 14.38 -3.50
N TYR A 215 28.98 14.35 -4.24
CA TYR A 215 28.96 14.56 -5.69
C TYR A 215 28.66 16.01 -6.10
N TYR A 216 28.60 16.95 -5.14
CA TYR A 216 28.28 18.35 -5.42
C TYR A 216 29.27 19.00 -6.39
N GLU A 217 30.58 18.85 -6.16
CA GLU A 217 31.64 19.45 -6.98
C GLU A 217 31.82 18.76 -8.33
N SER A 218 31.57 17.44 -8.40
CA SER A 218 31.61 16.69 -9.67
C SER A 218 30.48 17.06 -10.62
N GLY A 219 29.42 17.69 -10.10
CA GLY A 219 28.23 18.03 -10.87
C GLY A 219 27.43 16.81 -11.30
N VAL A 220 26.51 17.02 -12.25
CA VAL A 220 25.58 15.99 -12.76
C VAL A 220 25.70 15.81 -14.27
N GLY A 221 26.88 16.06 -14.85
CA GLY A 221 27.12 15.94 -16.28
C GLY A 221 26.26 16.90 -17.12
N ASP A 222 25.64 16.37 -18.19
CA ASP A 222 24.72 17.11 -19.08
C ASP A 222 23.24 16.94 -18.68
N HIS A 223 22.96 16.29 -17.55
CA HIS A 223 21.60 16.11 -17.05
C HIS A 223 20.99 17.45 -16.59
N PRO A 224 19.66 17.61 -16.69
CA PRO A 224 18.97 18.73 -16.06
C PRO A 224 19.27 18.78 -14.56
N GLU A 225 19.89 19.87 -14.13
CA GLU A 225 20.26 20.10 -12.74
C GLU A 225 19.16 20.85 -11.98
N VAL A 226 18.95 20.45 -10.72
CA VAL A 226 18.16 21.18 -9.70
C VAL A 226 18.87 21.17 -8.35
N ALA A 227 18.75 22.27 -7.59
CA ALA A 227 19.26 22.32 -6.22
C ALA A 227 18.22 21.92 -5.16
N SER A 228 16.94 21.90 -5.56
CA SER A 228 15.80 21.57 -4.71
C SER A 228 14.68 20.92 -5.52
N PHE A 229 13.88 20.07 -4.88
CA PHE A 229 12.67 19.50 -5.46
C PHE A 229 11.61 20.58 -5.78
N ALA A 230 11.71 21.76 -5.17
CA ALA A 230 10.87 22.91 -5.50
C ALA A 230 11.11 23.44 -6.94
N GLU A 231 12.26 23.14 -7.54
CA GLU A 231 12.55 23.49 -8.93
C GLU A 231 12.00 22.47 -9.93
N LEU A 232 11.38 21.38 -9.48
CA LEU A 232 10.83 20.34 -10.33
C LEU A 232 9.31 20.50 -10.47
N GLU A 233 8.85 20.67 -11.70
CA GLU A 233 7.44 20.60 -12.06
C GLU A 233 7.17 19.28 -12.79
N ILE A 234 6.30 18.45 -12.22
CA ILE A 234 5.92 17.19 -12.83
C ILE A 234 4.54 17.36 -13.44
N ARG A 235 4.45 17.16 -14.76
CA ARG A 235 3.20 17.15 -15.50
C ARG A 235 2.89 15.71 -15.86
N THR A 236 1.75 15.24 -15.40
CA THR A 236 1.22 13.98 -15.91
C THR A 236 0.57 14.28 -17.26
N GLY A 237 0.58 13.32 -18.20
CA GLY A 237 0.11 13.53 -19.58
C GLY A 237 -1.41 13.76 -19.72
N ALA A 238 -2.10 14.09 -18.64
CA ALA A 238 -3.54 14.31 -18.58
C ALA A 238 -3.89 15.73 -19.08
N GLY A 239 -3.88 15.91 -20.41
CA GLY A 239 -4.22 17.20 -21.03
C GLY A 239 -4.83 17.17 -22.44
N ALA A 240 -4.81 16.04 -23.17
CA ALA A 240 -5.49 15.93 -24.45
C ALA A 240 -6.01 14.50 -24.64
N ASP A 241 -7.34 14.35 -24.61
CA ASP A 241 -8.13 13.17 -25.02
C ASP A 241 -7.36 11.83 -25.13
N ALA A 242 -7.09 11.24 -23.97
CA ALA A 242 -7.06 9.80 -23.79
C ALA A 242 -7.38 9.53 -22.32
N ALA A 243 -8.32 8.62 -22.08
CA ALA A 243 -8.52 8.02 -20.77
C ALA A 243 -7.16 7.68 -20.14
N ALA A 244 -7.03 7.89 -18.82
CA ALA A 244 -5.89 7.41 -18.06
C ALA A 244 -5.53 5.97 -18.50
N PRO A 245 -4.24 5.59 -18.59
CA PRO A 245 -3.92 4.19 -18.79
C PRO A 245 -4.47 3.44 -17.59
N ASP A 246 -5.58 2.80 -17.87
CA ASP A 246 -6.35 2.06 -16.95
C ASP A 246 -5.73 0.68 -16.78
N GLY A 247 -5.46 0.36 -15.53
CA GLY A 247 -5.38 -1.02 -15.07
C GLY A 247 -3.99 -1.50 -14.67
N PRO A 248 -3.88 -2.48 -13.78
CA PRO A 248 -2.66 -3.21 -13.55
C PRO A 248 -2.68 -4.48 -14.43
N VAL A 249 -1.65 -5.28 -14.26
CA VAL A 249 -1.52 -6.67 -14.71
C VAL A 249 -2.54 -7.56 -13.94
N VAL A 250 -3.85 -7.36 -14.13
CA VAL A 250 -4.90 -8.33 -13.75
C VAL A 250 -5.43 -8.91 -15.06
N GLY A 251 -5.08 -10.16 -15.35
CA GLY A 251 -5.42 -10.78 -16.62
C GLY A 251 -6.95 -10.89 -16.81
N ALA A 252 -7.43 -10.77 -18.04
CA ALA A 252 -8.87 -10.89 -18.35
C ALA A 252 -9.49 -12.18 -17.80
N ASP A 253 -8.73 -13.28 -17.78
CA ASP A 253 -9.16 -14.55 -17.19
C ASP A 253 -9.34 -14.49 -15.67
N GLU A 254 -8.54 -13.69 -14.97
CA GLU A 254 -8.70 -13.48 -13.53
C GLU A 254 -9.95 -12.67 -13.22
N VAL A 255 -10.22 -11.64 -14.02
CA VAL A 255 -11.46 -10.85 -13.92
C VAL A 255 -12.68 -11.73 -14.18
N ARG A 256 -12.65 -12.56 -15.22
CA ARG A 256 -13.74 -13.52 -15.50
C ARG A 256 -13.92 -14.54 -14.38
N ARG A 257 -12.85 -15.14 -13.85
CA ARG A 257 -12.94 -16.04 -12.69
C ARG A 257 -13.54 -15.35 -11.46
N ALA A 258 -13.19 -14.09 -11.23
CA ALA A 258 -13.80 -13.28 -10.19
C ALA A 258 -15.28 -13.04 -10.46
N GLY A 259 -15.64 -12.74 -11.72
CA GLY A 259 -17.00 -12.60 -12.19
C GLY A 259 -17.85 -13.84 -11.93
N ALA A 260 -17.36 -15.03 -12.27
CA ALA A 260 -18.08 -16.28 -12.02
C ALA A 260 -18.39 -16.47 -10.52
N ARG A 261 -17.44 -16.15 -9.63
CA ARG A 261 -17.66 -16.24 -8.17
C ARG A 261 -18.67 -15.20 -7.68
N LEU A 262 -18.58 -13.97 -8.17
CA LEU A 262 -19.49 -12.89 -7.81
C LEU A 262 -20.92 -13.18 -8.31
N ALA A 263 -21.07 -13.69 -9.53
CA ALA A 263 -22.35 -14.10 -10.09
C ALA A 263 -23.01 -15.22 -9.28
N ALA A 264 -22.26 -16.27 -8.94
CA ALA A 264 -22.77 -17.37 -8.10
C ALA A 264 -23.25 -16.87 -6.72
N GLU A 265 -22.49 -15.97 -6.10
CA GLU A 265 -22.85 -15.43 -4.78
C GLU A 265 -24.02 -14.44 -4.85
N ALA A 266 -24.10 -13.63 -5.90
CA ALA A 266 -25.23 -12.74 -6.17
C ALA A 266 -26.52 -13.54 -6.38
N ALA A 267 -26.46 -14.63 -7.14
CA ALA A 267 -27.60 -15.53 -7.36
C ALA A 267 -28.09 -16.17 -6.05
N ARG A 268 -27.16 -16.50 -5.14
CA ARG A 268 -27.49 -17.02 -3.82
C ARG A 268 -28.24 -15.99 -2.96
N PHE A 269 -27.74 -14.76 -2.88
CA PHE A 269 -28.41 -13.68 -2.14
C PHE A 269 -29.74 -13.26 -2.79
N ALA A 270 -29.83 -13.32 -4.11
CA ALA A 270 -31.09 -13.13 -4.83
C ALA A 270 -32.11 -14.24 -4.47
N GLY A 271 -31.66 -15.49 -4.34
CA GLY A 271 -32.46 -16.63 -3.86
C GLY A 271 -33.00 -16.45 -2.43
N PHE A 272 -32.28 -15.74 -1.56
CA PHE A 272 -32.76 -15.33 -0.24
C PHE A 272 -33.68 -14.10 -0.29
N GLY A 273 -33.81 -13.45 -1.44
CA GLY A 273 -34.57 -12.22 -1.63
C GLY A 273 -33.87 -10.99 -1.06
N TRP A 274 -32.54 -11.01 -0.89
CA TRP A 274 -31.75 -9.90 -0.34
C TRP A 274 -31.27 -8.92 -1.41
N MET A 275 -31.33 -9.30 -2.68
CA MET A 275 -30.93 -8.51 -3.84
C MET A 275 -32.07 -8.43 -4.87
N ARG A 276 -33.23 -7.90 -4.46
CA ARG A 276 -34.43 -7.86 -5.32
C ARG A 276 -34.28 -6.87 -6.47
N GLY A 277 -34.80 -7.23 -7.64
CA GLY A 277 -34.66 -6.42 -8.85
C GLY A 277 -33.20 -6.24 -9.22
N THR A 278 -32.77 -5.00 -9.41
CA THR A 278 -31.37 -4.68 -9.76
C THR A 278 -30.53 -4.23 -8.56
N SER A 279 -31.01 -4.50 -7.35
CA SER A 279 -30.52 -3.85 -6.14
C SER A 279 -29.35 -4.61 -5.49
N GLY A 280 -28.42 -3.86 -4.89
CA GLY A 280 -27.22 -4.40 -4.26
C GLY A 280 -26.09 -4.67 -5.26
N ASN A 281 -24.90 -4.91 -4.73
CA ASN A 281 -23.70 -5.22 -5.49
C ASN A 281 -22.68 -5.93 -4.61
N LEU A 282 -21.80 -6.70 -5.28
CA LEU A 282 -20.74 -7.45 -4.63
C LEU A 282 -19.40 -7.04 -5.23
N SER A 283 -18.33 -7.12 -4.44
CA SER A 283 -16.97 -6.95 -4.94
C SER A 283 -15.95 -7.89 -4.31
N VAL A 284 -14.88 -8.17 -5.05
CA VAL A 284 -13.67 -8.84 -4.57
C VAL A 284 -12.43 -8.06 -5.01
N VAL A 285 -11.42 -8.03 -4.14
CA VAL A 285 -10.10 -7.42 -4.43
C VAL A 285 -9.28 -8.39 -5.28
N LEU A 286 -8.73 -7.89 -6.40
CA LEU A 286 -7.86 -8.65 -7.31
C LEU A 286 -6.40 -8.22 -7.21
N ALA A 287 -6.16 -6.94 -6.93
CA ALA A 287 -4.83 -6.41 -6.64
C ALA A 287 -4.94 -5.36 -5.53
N ARG A 288 -3.93 -5.25 -4.66
CA ARG A 288 -3.89 -4.22 -3.59
C ARG A 288 -3.05 -3.02 -3.96
N ASP A 289 -2.06 -3.20 -4.83
CA ASP A 289 -1.21 -2.12 -5.33
C ASP A 289 -0.95 -2.27 -6.84
N PRO A 290 -1.53 -1.40 -7.69
CA PRO A 290 -2.58 -0.46 -7.33
C PRO A 290 -3.88 -1.22 -7.01
N LEU A 291 -4.69 -0.70 -6.08
CA LEU A 291 -5.94 -1.35 -5.66
C LEU A 291 -6.88 -1.56 -6.86
N ARG A 292 -7.31 -2.81 -7.06
CA ARG A 292 -8.31 -3.23 -8.04
C ARG A 292 -9.33 -4.14 -7.45
N LEU A 293 -10.59 -3.88 -7.81
CA LEU A 293 -11.72 -4.69 -7.41
C LEU A 293 -12.50 -5.11 -8.65
N ALA A 294 -12.93 -6.37 -8.73
CA ALA A 294 -14.05 -6.72 -9.60
C ALA A 294 -15.35 -6.42 -8.85
N VAL A 295 -16.27 -5.69 -9.48
CA VAL A 295 -17.57 -5.30 -8.90
C VAL A 295 -18.68 -5.73 -9.84
N THR A 296 -19.76 -6.31 -9.32
CA THR A 296 -20.93 -6.68 -10.14
C THR A 296 -21.51 -5.46 -10.87
N ALA A 297 -21.88 -5.63 -12.14
CA ALA A 297 -22.47 -4.59 -12.98
C ALA A 297 -23.78 -4.04 -12.39
N SER A 298 -24.05 -2.75 -12.63
CA SER A 298 -25.30 -2.09 -12.23
C SER A 298 -26.44 -2.37 -13.22
N GLY A 299 -27.69 -2.23 -12.75
CA GLY A 299 -28.88 -2.30 -13.61
C GLY A 299 -29.25 -3.70 -14.11
N ARG A 300 -28.56 -4.75 -13.65
CA ARG A 300 -28.87 -6.16 -13.95
C ARG A 300 -29.51 -6.87 -12.77
N ASP A 301 -30.37 -7.84 -13.06
CA ASP A 301 -30.89 -8.75 -12.06
C ASP A 301 -29.73 -9.56 -11.46
N LYS A 302 -29.61 -9.53 -10.13
CA LYS A 302 -28.51 -10.18 -9.41
C LYS A 302 -28.62 -11.70 -9.41
N GLY A 303 -29.81 -12.23 -9.67
CA GLY A 303 -30.07 -13.65 -9.89
C GLY A 303 -29.56 -14.19 -11.23
N GLU A 304 -29.35 -13.33 -12.22
CA GLU A 304 -29.06 -13.71 -13.61
C GLU A 304 -27.68 -13.28 -14.09
N LEU A 305 -26.82 -12.80 -13.19
CA LEU A 305 -25.46 -12.40 -13.55
C LEU A 305 -24.66 -13.59 -14.09
N THR A 306 -23.82 -13.29 -15.07
CA THR A 306 -22.81 -14.19 -15.63
C THR A 306 -21.41 -13.75 -15.22
N GLU A 307 -20.40 -14.54 -15.58
CA GLU A 307 -18.99 -14.20 -15.37
C GLU A 307 -18.54 -12.92 -16.07
N ASP A 308 -19.26 -12.47 -17.10
CA ASP A 308 -18.99 -11.24 -17.85
C ASP A 308 -19.69 -10.02 -17.25
N ASP A 309 -20.56 -10.20 -16.25
CA ASP A 309 -21.33 -9.13 -15.63
C ASP A 309 -20.61 -8.46 -14.45
N VAL A 310 -19.30 -8.24 -14.61
CA VAL A 310 -18.45 -7.54 -13.67
C VAL A 310 -17.66 -6.43 -14.33
N VAL A 311 -17.35 -5.40 -13.56
CA VAL A 311 -16.57 -4.25 -13.95
C VAL A 311 -15.33 -4.22 -13.06
N LEU A 312 -14.14 -4.15 -13.67
CA LEU A 312 -12.92 -3.87 -12.92
C LEU A 312 -12.90 -2.39 -12.56
N VAL A 313 -12.71 -2.08 -11.28
CA VAL A 313 -12.61 -0.71 -10.78
C VAL A 313 -11.31 -0.48 -10.02
N ASP A 314 -10.89 0.78 -9.97
CA ASP A 314 -9.71 1.24 -9.24
C ASP A 314 -9.99 1.48 -7.73
N GLY A 315 -8.98 1.98 -7.01
CA GLY A 315 -9.11 2.32 -5.58
C GLY A 315 -10.04 3.50 -5.26
N ARG A 316 -10.59 4.18 -6.27
CA ARG A 316 -11.64 5.21 -6.16
C ARG A 316 -13.01 4.68 -6.60
N GLY A 317 -13.09 3.44 -7.10
CA GLY A 317 -14.32 2.87 -7.65
C GLY A 317 -14.63 3.30 -9.09
N ALA A 318 -13.67 3.96 -9.78
CA ALA A 318 -13.79 4.29 -11.19
C ALA A 318 -13.51 3.05 -12.05
N ALA A 319 -14.23 2.89 -13.15
CA ALA A 319 -14.01 1.79 -14.08
C ALA A 319 -12.62 1.91 -14.71
N VAL A 320 -12.00 0.75 -14.88
CA VAL A 320 -10.70 0.60 -15.54
C VAL A 320 -10.94 0.36 -17.03
N ALA A 321 -10.69 1.33 -17.91
CA ALA A 321 -10.68 1.18 -19.36
C ALA A 321 -9.88 -0.02 -19.85
N GLY A 322 -10.35 -0.57 -20.98
CA GLY A 322 -9.83 -1.82 -21.54
C GLY A 322 -10.36 -3.10 -20.87
N THR A 323 -11.10 -3.01 -19.76
CA THR A 323 -11.64 -4.19 -19.03
C THR A 323 -13.15 -4.38 -19.17
N ALA A 324 -13.84 -3.53 -19.93
CA ALA A 324 -15.15 -3.90 -20.43
C ALA A 324 -14.92 -5.16 -21.28
N GLY A 325 -15.46 -6.30 -20.85
CA GLY A 325 -15.26 -7.57 -21.55
C GLY A 325 -15.62 -7.44 -23.05
N PRO A 326 -15.25 -8.44 -23.89
CA PRO A 326 -15.46 -8.38 -25.35
C PRO A 326 -16.93 -8.24 -25.79
N VAL A 327 -17.87 -8.21 -24.85
CA VAL A 327 -19.30 -8.04 -25.11
C VAL A 327 -19.67 -6.60 -24.84
N ALA A 328 -20.09 -5.91 -25.89
CA ALA A 328 -20.77 -4.62 -25.82
C ALA A 328 -21.90 -4.68 -24.76
N GLY A 329 -21.62 -4.20 -23.55
CA GLY A 329 -22.60 -4.24 -22.46
C GLY A 329 -22.08 -4.27 -21.03
N ALA A 330 -20.81 -4.56 -20.73
CA ALA A 330 -20.30 -4.40 -19.35
C ALA A 330 -20.39 -2.91 -18.96
N GLY A 331 -21.48 -2.57 -18.24
CA GLY A 331 -21.97 -1.22 -18.08
C GLY A 331 -21.13 -0.37 -17.13
N LYS A 332 -21.57 0.88 -16.96
CA LYS A 332 -21.03 1.81 -15.96
C LYS A 332 -20.94 1.10 -14.58
N PRO A 333 -19.83 1.24 -13.84
CA PRO A 333 -19.71 0.67 -12.50
C PRO A 333 -20.86 1.20 -11.63
N SER A 334 -21.30 0.40 -10.65
CA SER A 334 -22.29 0.88 -9.68
C SER A 334 -21.81 2.20 -9.08
N ALA A 335 -22.73 3.15 -8.86
CA ALA A 335 -22.40 4.38 -8.13
C ALA A 335 -21.74 4.04 -6.77
N GLU A 336 -22.11 2.91 -6.19
CA GLU A 336 -21.62 2.39 -4.91
C GLU A 336 -20.22 1.76 -4.98
N ALA A 337 -19.64 1.60 -6.18
CA ALA A 337 -18.29 1.03 -6.33
C ALA A 337 -17.23 1.84 -5.55
N GLY A 338 -17.41 3.16 -5.45
CA GLY A 338 -16.55 4.03 -4.62
C GLY A 338 -16.61 3.66 -3.14
N LEU A 339 -17.78 3.32 -2.62
CA LEU A 339 -17.94 2.90 -1.22
C LEU A 339 -17.31 1.53 -0.97
N HIS A 340 -17.41 0.58 -1.91
CA HIS A 340 -16.68 -0.70 -1.83
C HIS A 340 -15.17 -0.49 -1.72
N ALA A 341 -14.60 0.36 -2.58
CA ALA A 341 -13.18 0.70 -2.52
C ALA A 341 -12.80 1.43 -1.22
N ARG A 342 -13.69 2.28 -0.68
CA ARG A 342 -13.51 2.93 0.62
C ARG A 342 -13.52 1.94 1.79
N VAL A 343 -14.46 0.99 1.80
CA VAL A 343 -14.51 -0.10 2.80
C VAL A 343 -13.21 -0.88 2.78
N VAL A 344 -12.76 -1.34 1.62
CA VAL A 344 -11.51 -2.10 1.48
C VAL A 344 -10.30 -1.33 2.02
N ARG A 345 -10.18 -0.03 1.72
CA ARG A 345 -9.08 0.81 2.23
C ARG A 345 -9.12 0.98 3.75
N LEU A 346 -10.30 1.11 4.34
CA LEU A 346 -10.45 1.34 5.78
C LEU A 346 -10.28 0.08 6.62
N THR A 347 -10.59 -1.09 6.06
CA THR A 347 -10.70 -2.34 6.82
C THR A 347 -9.68 -3.40 6.42
N GLY A 348 -9.05 -3.25 5.24
CA GLY A 348 -8.18 -4.28 4.68
C GLY A 348 -8.95 -5.46 4.07
N ALA A 349 -10.28 -5.40 3.96
CA ALA A 349 -11.11 -6.47 3.42
C ALA A 349 -10.66 -6.93 2.03
N GLY A 350 -10.89 -8.20 1.71
CA GLY A 350 -10.73 -8.77 0.37
C GLY A 350 -12.04 -8.94 -0.39
N ALA A 351 -13.20 -8.81 0.28
CA ALA A 351 -14.51 -8.78 -0.37
C ALA A 351 -15.50 -7.89 0.39
N VAL A 352 -16.46 -7.33 -0.35
CA VAL A 352 -17.55 -6.51 0.19
C VAL A 352 -18.87 -6.95 -0.43
N VAL A 353 -19.87 -7.14 0.43
CA VAL A 353 -21.25 -7.52 0.09
C VAL A 353 -22.16 -6.36 0.46
N HIS A 354 -22.94 -5.88 -0.50
CA HIS A 354 -24.01 -4.93 -0.23
C HIS A 354 -25.36 -5.53 -0.60
N VAL A 355 -26.26 -5.63 0.39
CA VAL A 355 -27.59 -6.25 0.26
C VAL A 355 -28.67 -5.37 0.87
N HIS A 356 -29.91 -5.56 0.43
CA HIS A 356 -31.09 -4.81 0.85
C HIS A 356 -32.07 -5.68 1.62
N THR A 357 -31.62 -6.23 2.74
CA THR A 357 -32.50 -7.04 3.56
C THR A 357 -33.57 -6.18 4.23
N LEU A 358 -34.79 -6.72 4.36
CA LEU A 358 -35.88 -6.01 5.01
C LEU A 358 -35.53 -5.66 6.47
N ALA A 359 -34.83 -6.57 7.16
CA ALA A 359 -34.41 -6.37 8.53
C ALA A 359 -33.39 -5.22 8.67
N ALA A 360 -32.40 -5.11 7.78
CA ALA A 360 -31.45 -4.00 7.78
C ALA A 360 -32.15 -2.65 7.55
N VAL A 361 -33.05 -2.59 6.57
CA VAL A 361 -33.80 -1.35 6.26
C VAL A 361 -34.72 -0.96 7.43
N ALA A 362 -35.42 -1.93 8.02
CA ALA A 362 -36.30 -1.70 9.16
C ALA A 362 -35.53 -1.22 10.39
N MET A 363 -34.44 -1.91 10.74
CA MET A 363 -33.62 -1.54 11.91
C MET A 363 -32.86 -0.24 11.70
N GLY A 364 -32.38 0.05 10.48
CA GLY A 364 -31.76 1.33 10.16
C GLY A 364 -32.70 2.52 10.36
N ARG A 365 -34.02 2.33 10.20
CA ARG A 365 -35.04 3.34 10.52
C ARG A 365 -35.35 3.44 12.02
N ARG A 366 -35.38 2.29 12.72
CA ARG A 366 -35.76 2.22 14.15
C ARG A 366 -34.61 2.63 15.09
N ARG A 367 -33.36 2.39 14.71
CA ARG A 367 -32.18 2.53 15.57
C ARG A 367 -31.07 3.36 14.89
N PRO A 368 -31.30 4.66 14.59
CA PRO A 368 -30.32 5.51 13.89
C PRO A 368 -28.98 5.69 14.65
N GLY A 369 -28.92 5.42 15.95
CA GLY A 369 -27.69 5.46 16.75
C GLY A 369 -26.83 4.18 16.74
N GLY A 370 -27.28 3.16 16.00
CA GLY A 370 -26.70 1.82 15.99
C GLY A 370 -27.49 0.80 16.81
N ILE A 371 -27.17 -0.47 16.60
CA ILE A 371 -27.88 -1.62 17.18
C ILE A 371 -26.88 -2.38 18.04
N VAL A 372 -27.22 -2.65 19.31
CA VAL A 372 -26.32 -3.30 20.26
C VAL A 372 -26.69 -4.75 20.44
N PHE A 373 -25.74 -5.64 20.20
CA PHE A 373 -25.87 -7.08 20.45
C PHE A 373 -25.05 -7.47 21.67
N ARG A 374 -25.60 -8.34 22.51
CA ARG A 374 -24.96 -8.82 23.74
C ARG A 374 -25.32 -10.27 24.01
N ASP A 375 -24.33 -11.05 24.42
CA ASP A 375 -24.52 -12.41 24.95
C ASP A 375 -25.27 -13.36 23.98
N LEU A 376 -24.97 -13.27 22.68
CA LEU A 376 -25.58 -14.08 21.63
C LEU A 376 -24.57 -15.03 20.99
N GLU A 377 -24.93 -16.32 20.89
CA GLU A 377 -24.07 -17.38 20.30
C GLU A 377 -23.66 -17.06 18.85
N MET A 378 -24.55 -16.42 18.09
CA MET A 378 -24.30 -16.03 16.71
C MET A 378 -23.14 -15.02 16.54
N LEU A 379 -22.73 -14.31 17.59
CA LEU A 379 -21.57 -13.39 17.53
C LEU A 379 -20.24 -14.11 17.24
N LYS A 380 -20.13 -15.41 17.55
CA LYS A 380 -18.96 -16.22 17.20
C LYS A 380 -18.69 -16.23 15.70
N GLY A 381 -19.75 -16.15 14.88
CA GLY A 381 -19.64 -16.06 13.43
C GLY A 381 -18.97 -14.77 12.92
N LEU A 382 -18.77 -13.77 13.78
CA LEU A 382 -18.04 -12.53 13.48
C LEU A 382 -16.64 -12.50 14.12
N GLY A 383 -16.18 -13.63 14.70
CA GLY A 383 -14.93 -13.70 15.45
C GLY A 383 -15.01 -13.08 16.86
N VAL A 384 -16.21 -12.88 17.38
CA VAL A 384 -16.47 -12.25 18.69
C VAL A 384 -16.95 -13.31 19.69
N PRO A 385 -16.44 -13.37 20.94
CA PRO A 385 -16.94 -14.31 21.93
C PRO A 385 -18.44 -14.12 22.20
N ALA A 386 -19.16 -15.23 22.46
CA ALA A 386 -20.59 -15.17 22.74
C ALA A 386 -20.88 -14.49 24.08
N GLU A 387 -20.21 -14.88 25.15
CA GLU A 387 -20.48 -14.39 26.51
C GLU A 387 -19.59 -13.22 26.92
N GLY A 388 -20.14 -12.31 27.73
CA GLY A 388 -19.41 -11.20 28.32
C GLY A 388 -18.99 -10.14 27.30
N THR A 389 -19.56 -10.20 26.09
CA THR A 389 -19.18 -9.32 24.98
C THR A 389 -20.39 -8.55 24.47
N THR A 390 -20.18 -7.25 24.30
CA THR A 390 -21.14 -6.33 23.67
C THR A 390 -20.50 -5.78 22.41
N VAL A 391 -21.21 -5.86 21.29
CA VAL A 391 -20.79 -5.25 20.02
C VAL A 391 -21.91 -4.39 19.45
N ARG A 392 -21.55 -3.33 18.75
CA ARG A 392 -22.50 -2.41 18.13
C ARG A 392 -22.40 -2.53 16.62
N LEU A 393 -23.53 -2.78 15.96
CA LEU A 393 -23.70 -2.59 14.53
C LEU A 393 -23.98 -1.11 14.24
N PRO A 394 -23.05 -0.38 13.59
CA PRO A 394 -23.27 1.02 13.30
C PRO A 394 -24.40 1.19 12.29
N VAL A 395 -25.20 2.24 12.49
CA VAL A 395 -26.20 2.71 11.54
C VAL A 395 -25.78 4.12 11.13
N ILE A 396 -25.61 4.35 9.84
CA ILE A 396 -25.20 5.66 9.30
C ILE A 396 -26.29 6.26 8.41
N ALA A 397 -26.41 7.58 8.41
CA ALA A 397 -27.36 8.27 7.55
C ALA A 397 -26.98 8.08 6.08
N ASN A 398 -27.98 7.82 5.22
CA ASN A 398 -27.77 7.65 3.79
C ASN A 398 -27.30 8.95 3.12
N SER A 399 -26.59 8.82 2.00
CA SER A 399 -26.14 9.90 1.13
C SER A 399 -26.05 9.38 -0.30
N GLN A 400 -26.39 10.23 -1.28
CA GLN A 400 -26.13 9.94 -2.70
C GLN A 400 -24.67 10.24 -3.08
N ASP A 401 -23.95 10.96 -2.23
CA ASP A 401 -22.52 11.21 -2.33
C ASP A 401 -21.77 10.10 -1.58
N MET A 402 -20.97 9.32 -2.32
CA MET A 402 -20.22 8.18 -1.79
C MET A 402 -19.02 8.59 -0.94
N ASP A 403 -18.45 9.78 -1.15
CA ASP A 403 -17.36 10.27 -0.31
C ASP A 403 -17.92 10.63 1.06
N VAL A 404 -19.05 11.36 1.09
CA VAL A 404 -19.78 11.65 2.34
C VAL A 404 -20.20 10.38 3.07
N LEU A 405 -20.73 9.39 2.34
CA LEU A 405 -21.13 8.11 2.94
C LEU A 405 -19.93 7.33 3.46
N GLY A 406 -18.82 7.37 2.73
CA GLY A 406 -17.55 6.78 3.10
C GLY A 406 -16.93 7.38 4.36
N ASP A 407 -17.03 8.70 4.54
CA ASP A 407 -16.54 9.39 5.74
C ASP A 407 -17.40 9.08 6.96
N ARG A 408 -18.73 9.00 6.80
CA ARG A 408 -19.64 8.53 7.86
C ARG A 408 -19.32 7.09 8.27
N LEU A 409 -19.00 6.22 7.32
CA LEU A 409 -18.56 4.85 7.60
C LEU A 409 -17.25 4.84 8.39
N ALA A 410 -16.27 5.65 7.97
CA ALA A 410 -14.97 5.76 8.64
C ALA A 410 -15.12 6.20 10.11
N GLU A 411 -15.96 7.22 10.36
CA GLU A 411 -16.24 7.73 11.70
C GLU A 411 -17.02 6.72 12.57
N ALA A 412 -18.03 6.06 12.01
CA ALA A 412 -18.89 5.15 12.75
C ALA A 412 -18.30 3.74 12.96
N ARG A 413 -17.11 3.47 12.41
CA ARG A 413 -16.50 2.14 12.37
C ARG A 413 -16.34 1.53 13.76
N GLU A 414 -16.86 0.31 13.90
CA GLU A 414 -16.65 -0.55 15.07
C GLU A 414 -15.68 -1.67 14.67
N PRO A 415 -14.43 -1.71 15.19
CA PRO A 415 -13.42 -2.67 14.75
C PRO A 415 -13.84 -4.15 14.83
N ARG A 416 -14.71 -4.51 15.78
CA ARG A 416 -15.20 -5.89 15.96
C ARG A 416 -16.46 -6.22 15.14
N MET A 417 -16.98 -5.26 14.38
CA MET A 417 -18.19 -5.44 13.58
C MET A 417 -17.85 -5.29 12.09
N PRO A 418 -17.87 -6.37 11.30
CA PRO A 418 -17.52 -6.32 9.88
C PRO A 418 -18.69 -5.85 9.00
N ALA A 419 -19.54 -4.97 9.51
CA ALA A 419 -20.74 -4.51 8.83
C ALA A 419 -21.18 -3.10 9.26
N VAL A 420 -21.94 -2.44 8.39
CA VAL A 420 -22.63 -1.19 8.67
C VAL A 420 -24.00 -1.18 7.97
N VAL A 421 -25.01 -0.65 8.65
CA VAL A 421 -26.31 -0.38 8.05
C VAL A 421 -26.35 1.06 7.55
N VAL A 422 -26.69 1.25 6.29
CA VAL A 422 -27.00 2.57 5.73
C VAL A 422 -28.51 2.77 5.83
N ALA A 423 -28.93 3.73 6.66
CA ALA A 423 -30.33 3.92 7.05
C ALA A 423 -31.25 4.15 5.83
N GLY A 424 -32.29 3.33 5.71
CA GLY A 424 -33.22 3.40 4.57
C GLY A 424 -32.65 2.90 3.24
N HIS A 425 -31.44 2.35 3.24
CA HIS A 425 -30.78 1.81 2.04
C HIS A 425 -30.59 0.30 2.20
N GLY A 426 -29.67 -0.13 3.07
CA GLY A 426 -29.42 -1.55 3.33
C GLY A 426 -28.16 -1.80 4.15
N LEU A 427 -27.56 -2.95 3.93
CA LEU A 427 -26.45 -3.49 4.71
C LEU A 427 -25.20 -3.59 3.84
N TYR A 428 -24.09 -3.07 4.34
CA TYR A 428 -22.75 -3.31 3.81
C TYR A 428 -22.00 -4.21 4.77
N VAL A 429 -21.38 -5.27 4.26
CA VAL A 429 -20.65 -6.28 5.02
C VAL A 429 -19.34 -6.60 4.30
N TRP A 430 -18.28 -6.88 5.04
CA TRP A 430 -16.97 -7.18 4.45
C TRP A 430 -16.29 -8.36 5.13
N GLY A 431 -15.29 -8.94 4.46
CA GLY A 431 -14.49 -10.04 4.96
C GLY A 431 -13.14 -10.11 4.25
N GLU A 432 -12.25 -10.96 4.74
CA GLU A 432 -10.94 -11.27 4.15
C GLU A 432 -11.08 -11.85 2.74
N ASP A 433 -12.17 -12.58 2.48
CA ASP A 433 -12.55 -13.10 1.17
C ASP A 433 -14.08 -13.15 1.01
N LEU A 434 -14.55 -13.57 -0.17
CA LEU A 434 -15.98 -13.63 -0.49
C LEU A 434 -16.76 -14.62 0.41
N PRO A 435 -16.28 -15.85 0.68
CA PRO A 435 -16.91 -16.75 1.65
C PRO A 435 -17.05 -16.17 3.06
N GLN A 436 -16.05 -15.46 3.57
CA GLN A 436 -16.12 -14.85 4.90
C GLN A 436 -17.09 -13.66 4.91
N ALA A 437 -17.02 -12.77 3.91
CA ALA A 437 -17.98 -11.66 3.79
C ALA A 437 -19.42 -12.16 3.72
N ARG A 438 -19.64 -13.30 3.05
CA ARG A 438 -20.92 -14.01 3.01
C ARG A 438 -21.37 -14.51 4.39
N HIS A 439 -20.50 -15.21 5.12
CA HIS A 439 -20.85 -15.70 6.46
C HIS A 439 -21.17 -14.55 7.41
N HIS A 440 -20.39 -13.46 7.36
CA HIS A 440 -20.70 -12.24 8.08
C HIS A 440 -22.08 -11.68 7.71
N ALA A 441 -22.44 -11.68 6.42
CA ALA A 441 -23.74 -11.15 5.98
C ALA A 441 -24.91 -11.98 6.52
N GLU A 442 -24.80 -13.31 6.52
CA GLU A 442 -25.80 -14.20 7.11
C GLU A 442 -25.94 -14.03 8.62
N VAL A 443 -24.81 -13.94 9.33
CA VAL A 443 -24.82 -13.74 10.78
C VAL A 443 -25.43 -12.40 11.14
N VAL A 444 -25.00 -11.31 10.49
CA VAL A 444 -25.55 -9.97 10.75
C VAL A 444 -27.02 -9.90 10.38
N GLN A 445 -27.43 -10.54 9.27
CA GLN A 445 -28.83 -10.61 8.90
C GLN A 445 -29.67 -11.34 9.95
N TRP A 446 -29.20 -12.47 10.46
CA TRP A 446 -29.89 -13.21 11.52
C TRP A 446 -30.02 -12.36 12.80
N LEU A 447 -28.96 -11.65 13.19
CA LEU A 447 -28.97 -10.76 14.35
C LEU A 447 -29.99 -9.62 14.17
N LEU A 448 -30.08 -9.05 12.97
CA LEU A 448 -31.07 -8.04 12.62
C LEU A 448 -32.50 -8.59 12.66
N GLU A 449 -32.73 -9.82 12.16
CA GLU A 449 -34.03 -10.48 12.20
C GLU A 449 -34.48 -10.75 13.65
N LEU A 450 -33.56 -11.19 14.50
CA LEU A 450 -33.81 -11.36 15.93
C LEU A 450 -34.25 -10.04 16.59
N GLU A 451 -33.57 -8.93 16.30
CA GLU A 451 -33.94 -7.61 16.84
C GLU A 451 -35.29 -7.12 16.31
N VAL A 452 -35.59 -7.35 15.02
CA VAL A 452 -36.89 -7.03 14.44
C VAL A 452 -38.01 -7.82 15.11
N ALA A 453 -37.80 -9.13 15.35
CA ALA A 453 -38.76 -10.01 15.99
C ALA A 453 -38.94 -9.73 17.48
N SER A 454 -37.88 -9.28 18.16
CA SER A 454 -37.89 -9.00 19.61
C SER A 454 -38.70 -7.77 20.00
N GLY A 455 -39.14 -6.94 19.04
CA GLY A 455 -40.13 -5.88 19.25
C GLY A 455 -39.78 -4.82 20.30
N ARG A 456 -38.51 -4.74 20.73
CA ARG A 456 -38.08 -3.75 21.72
C ARG A 456 -38.03 -2.38 21.03
N GLU A 457 -39.05 -1.57 21.24
CA GLU A 457 -39.02 -0.12 21.02
C GLU A 457 -38.09 0.55 22.04
#